data_AF-A0A1G6QN46-F1
#
_entry.id   AF-A0A1G6QN46-F1
#
_cell.length_a   1.000
_cell.length_b   1.000
_cell.length_c   1.000
_cell.angle_alpha   90.00
_cell.angle_beta   90.00
_cell.angle_gamma   90.00
#
_symmetry.space_group_name_H-M   'P 1'
#
loop_
_entity.id
_entity.type
_entity.pdbx_description
1 polymer ?
#
loop_
_entity_poly.entity_id
_entity_poly.type
_entity_poly.pdbx_seq_one_letter_code
_entity_poly.pdbx_strand_id
1 'polypeptide(L)'
;MIDAAYAQETSRHKSGKRLYQCVDLVIDNHVPKGDALLKHPQVTVPFGSASTVLGSAILQGMFAEAVQFLAEQGITPPILLSGNMEGTDEHNHRLVSQYQQRIPNLC
;
A
#
# COMPACT_ATOMS: atom_id res chain seq x y z
N MET A 1 4.74 5.20 1.57
CA MET A 1 5.69 5.22 0.44
C MET A 1 6.00 6.65 0.09
N ILE A 2 7.25 6.95 -0.24
CA ILE A 2 7.59 8.22 -0.88
C ILE A 2 8.29 7.93 -2.19
N ASP A 3 8.28 8.93 -3.06
CA ASP A 3 9.16 8.98 -4.22
C ASP A 3 10.33 9.87 -3.83
N ALA A 4 11.56 9.33 -3.72
CA ALA A 4 12.75 10.14 -3.42
C ALA A 4 12.95 11.29 -4.43
N ALA A 5 12.35 11.19 -5.62
CA ALA A 5 12.28 12.24 -6.62
C ALA A 5 11.66 13.58 -6.11
N TYR A 6 10.91 13.57 -5.01
CA TYR A 6 10.32 14.76 -4.38
C TYR A 6 11.08 15.26 -3.14
N ALA A 7 12.21 14.63 -2.78
CA ALA A 7 12.92 14.94 -1.54
C ALA A 7 13.42 16.39 -1.45
N GLN A 8 13.68 17.05 -2.58
CA GLN A 8 14.19 18.42 -2.67
C GLN A 8 13.10 19.50 -2.70
N GLU A 9 11.82 19.13 -2.76
CA GLU A 9 10.75 20.12 -2.82
C GLU A 9 10.33 20.65 -1.44
N THR A 10 9.93 21.92 -1.36
CA THR A 10 9.42 22.56 -0.13
C THR A 10 8.08 21.97 0.33
N SER A 11 8.00 21.53 1.59
CA SER A 11 6.76 20.99 2.15
C SER A 11 5.63 22.03 2.18
N ARG A 12 4.40 21.56 1.93
CA ARG A 12 3.18 22.36 2.06
C ARG A 12 2.58 22.32 3.47
N HIS A 13 3.09 21.46 4.35
CA HIS A 13 2.60 21.37 5.71
C HIS A 13 3.22 22.48 6.57
N LYS A 14 2.45 23.03 7.52
CA LYS A 14 2.88 24.12 8.43
C LYS A 14 4.16 23.84 9.22
N SER A 15 4.50 22.56 9.44
CA SER A 15 5.75 22.17 10.12
C SER A 15 6.98 22.24 9.24
N GLY A 16 6.84 22.47 7.92
CA GLY A 16 7.92 22.39 6.94
C GLY A 16 8.42 20.96 6.66
N LYS A 17 7.98 19.96 7.43
CA LYS A 17 8.40 18.56 7.27
C LYS A 17 7.65 17.86 6.15
N ARG A 18 8.33 16.93 5.48
CA ARG A 18 7.77 15.95 4.54
C ARG A 18 7.44 14.64 5.28
N LEU A 19 6.57 13.81 4.71
CA LEU A 19 6.12 12.56 5.34
C LEU A 19 7.28 11.65 5.76
N TYR A 20 8.30 11.49 4.90
CA TYR A 20 9.48 10.65 5.20
C TYR A 20 10.29 11.14 6.40
N GLN A 21 10.14 12.40 6.80
CA GLN A 21 10.84 13.00 7.95
C GLN A 21 10.06 12.81 9.26
N CYS A 22 8.88 12.20 9.20
CA CYS A 22 7.97 12.01 10.33
C CYS A 22 7.71 10.53 10.65
N VAL A 23 8.49 9.61 10.07
CA VAL A 23 8.33 8.16 10.22
C VAL A 23 9.69 7.52 10.47
N ASP A 24 9.70 6.37 11.16
CA ASP A 24 10.94 5.64 11.46
C ASP A 24 11.51 4.91 10.24
N LEU A 25 10.63 4.42 9.36
CA LEU A 25 10.99 3.67 8.17
C LEU A 25 10.30 4.25 6.94
N VAL A 26 11.07 4.33 5.85
CA VAL A 26 10.63 4.88 4.57
C VAL A 26 10.75 3.78 3.52
N ILE A 27 9.66 3.57 2.79
CA ILE A 27 9.63 2.71 1.61
C ILE A 27 9.64 3.63 0.39
N ASP A 28 10.73 3.58 -0.38
CA ASP A 28 10.88 4.26 -1.66
C ASP A 28 10.46 3.32 -2.79
N ASN A 29 9.50 3.75 -3.61
CA ASN A 29 9.05 2.96 -4.78
C ASN A 29 9.89 3.28 -6.04
N HIS A 30 10.81 4.25 -5.95
CA HIS A 30 11.68 4.73 -7.03
C HIS A 30 10.96 5.27 -8.27
N VAL A 31 9.71 5.69 -8.14
CA VAL A 31 8.96 6.32 -9.23
C VAL A 31 9.50 7.75 -9.46
N PRO A 32 9.74 8.14 -10.73
CA PRO A 32 10.20 9.47 -11.04
C PRO A 32 9.12 10.52 -10.76
N LYS A 33 9.57 11.77 -10.57
CA LYS A 33 8.70 12.92 -10.35
C LYS A 33 7.62 13.00 -11.43
N GLY A 34 6.38 13.15 -11.00
CA GLY A 34 5.20 13.24 -11.86
C GLY A 34 4.49 11.91 -12.11
N ASP A 35 5.02 10.79 -11.62
CA ASP A 35 4.42 9.45 -11.77
C ASP A 35 4.00 9.14 -13.21
N ALA A 36 4.95 9.31 -14.13
CA ALA A 36 4.74 9.06 -15.55
C ALA A 36 6.04 8.51 -16.17
N LEU A 37 5.98 7.25 -16.61
CA LEU A 37 7.15 6.53 -17.11
C LEU A 37 7.32 6.61 -18.64
N LEU A 38 6.24 6.90 -19.36
CA LEU A 38 6.19 6.80 -20.82
C LEU A 38 6.03 8.18 -21.47
N LYS A 39 6.60 8.30 -22.67
CA LYS A 39 6.48 9.48 -23.55
C LYS A 39 6.24 9.02 -24.98
N HIS A 40 5.49 9.81 -25.76
CA HIS A 40 5.28 9.57 -27.18
C HIS A 40 5.44 10.89 -27.94
N PRO A 41 6.12 10.94 -29.11
CA PRO A 41 6.41 12.20 -29.81
C PRO A 41 5.19 13.05 -30.17
N GLN A 42 4.04 12.40 -30.41
CA GLN A 42 2.78 13.08 -30.73
C GLN A 42 1.90 13.39 -29.51
N VAL A 43 2.34 13.05 -28.30
CA VAL A 43 1.59 13.28 -27.05
C VAL A 43 2.38 14.25 -26.19
N THR A 44 1.77 15.40 -25.88
CA THR A 44 2.45 16.50 -25.16
C THR A 44 2.64 16.23 -23.67
N VAL A 45 1.87 15.29 -23.10
CA VAL A 45 1.88 14.96 -21.67
C VAL A 45 2.43 13.54 -21.46
N PRO A 46 3.40 13.35 -20.55
CA PRO A 46 3.84 12.01 -20.15
C PRO A 46 2.69 11.18 -19.56
N PHE A 47 2.77 9.86 -19.70
CA PHE A 47 1.71 8.94 -19.24
C PHE A 47 2.30 7.64 -18.68
N GLY A 48 1.43 6.73 -18.24
CA GLY A 48 1.83 5.45 -17.64
C GLY A 48 2.32 5.64 -16.21
N SER A 49 1.38 5.91 -15.30
CA SER A 49 1.65 5.93 -13.86
C SER A 49 1.96 4.53 -13.34
N ALA A 50 2.89 4.47 -12.40
CA ALA A 50 3.42 3.23 -11.84
C ALA A 50 3.35 3.18 -10.31
N SER A 51 3.23 4.34 -9.64
CA SER A 51 3.28 4.41 -8.17
C SER A 51 2.23 3.51 -7.50
N THR A 52 1.03 3.44 -8.04
CA THR A 52 -0.04 2.55 -7.53
C THR A 52 0.30 1.08 -7.71
N VAL A 53 0.78 0.68 -8.89
CA VAL A 53 1.05 -0.74 -9.20
C VAL A 53 2.25 -1.22 -8.39
N LEU A 54 3.34 -0.46 -8.38
CA LEU A 54 4.53 -0.75 -7.59
C LEU A 54 4.23 -0.71 -6.10
N GLY A 55 3.49 0.30 -5.64
CA GLY A 55 3.09 0.40 -4.24
C GLY A 55 2.22 -0.78 -3.80
N SER A 56 1.27 -1.21 -4.64
CA SER A 56 0.44 -2.38 -4.37
C SER A 56 1.29 -3.65 -4.30
N ALA A 57 2.23 -3.85 -5.23
CA ALA A 57 3.13 -5.00 -5.22
C ALA A 57 4.00 -5.05 -3.95
N ILE A 58 4.59 -3.93 -3.54
CA ILE A 58 5.39 -3.84 -2.32
C ILE A 58 4.54 -4.15 -1.08
N LEU A 59 3.34 -3.56 -0.98
CA LEU A 59 2.44 -3.82 0.15
C LEU A 59 2.03 -5.29 0.23
N GLN A 60 1.71 -5.92 -0.91
CA GLN A 60 1.39 -7.34 -0.96
C GLN A 60 2.57 -8.21 -0.52
N GLY A 61 3.80 -7.87 -0.92
CA GLY A 61 5.01 -8.54 -0.43
C GLY A 61 5.18 -8.41 1.08
N MET A 62 4.97 -7.21 1.63
CA MET A 62 5.03 -7.00 3.09
C MET A 62 3.96 -7.79 3.85
N PHE A 63 2.74 -7.89 3.30
CA PHE A 63 1.68 -8.68 3.92
C PHE A 63 2.00 -10.18 3.88
N ALA A 64 2.59 -10.69 2.79
CA ALA A 64 3.04 -12.07 2.70
C ALA A 64 4.09 -12.40 3.77
N GLU A 65 5.11 -11.55 3.92
CA GLU A 65 6.14 -11.68 4.96
C GLU A 65 5.53 -11.61 6.37
N ALA A 66 4.60 -10.67 6.61
CA ALA A 66 3.93 -10.56 7.90
C ALA A 66 3.09 -11.81 8.24
N VAL A 67 2.41 -12.39 7.25
CA VAL A 67 1.64 -13.64 7.39
C VAL A 67 2.57 -14.80 7.74
N GLN A 68 3.70 -14.94 7.04
CA GLN A 68 4.69 -15.97 7.34
C GLN A 68 5.24 -15.81 8.76
N PHE A 69 5.66 -14.61 9.12
CA PHE A 69 6.19 -14.30 10.45
C PHE A 69 5.21 -14.64 11.58
N LEU A 70 3.91 -14.33 11.42
CA LEU A 70 2.88 -14.68 12.39
C LEU A 70 2.70 -16.20 12.49
N ALA A 71 2.67 -16.89 11.35
CA ALA A 71 2.52 -18.35 11.30
C ALA A 71 3.69 -19.08 11.98
N GLU A 72 4.93 -18.61 11.77
CA GLU A 72 6.14 -19.15 12.42
C GLU A 72 6.10 -18.99 13.95
N GLN A 73 5.33 -18.02 14.47
CA GLN A 73 5.09 -17.84 15.90
C GLN A 73 3.86 -18.61 16.43
N GLY A 74 3.22 -19.44 15.61
CA GLY A 74 2.02 -20.18 15.98
C GLY A 74 0.76 -19.32 16.06
N ILE A 75 0.78 -18.10 15.51
CA ILE A 75 -0.38 -17.20 15.47
C ILE A 75 -1.10 -17.41 14.13
N THR A 76 -2.41 -17.63 14.18
CA THR A 76 -3.25 -17.72 12.97
C THR A 76 -3.54 -16.32 12.41
N PRO A 77 -3.05 -15.96 11.21
CA PRO A 77 -3.26 -14.63 10.65
C PRO A 77 -4.71 -14.44 10.16
N PRO A 78 -5.31 -13.25 10.37
CA PRO A 78 -6.69 -12.96 9.98
C PRO A 78 -6.81 -12.60 8.49
N ILE A 79 -6.76 -13.60 7.62
CA ILE A 79 -6.80 -13.40 6.16
C ILE A 79 -8.23 -13.57 5.64
N LEU A 80 -8.76 -12.56 4.95
CA LEU A 80 -10.04 -12.66 4.24
C LEU A 80 -9.89 -13.58 3.02
N LEU A 81 -10.87 -14.45 2.83
CA LEU A 81 -10.98 -15.29 1.65
C LEU A 81 -11.65 -14.53 0.51
N SER A 82 -11.25 -14.80 -0.72
CA SER A 82 -11.91 -14.26 -1.91
C SER A 82 -13.36 -14.70 -1.97
N GLY A 83 -14.30 -13.76 -2.10
CA GLY A 83 -15.74 -14.05 -2.19
C GLY A 83 -16.15 -14.85 -3.44
N ASN A 84 -15.23 -15.07 -4.38
CA ASN A 84 -15.46 -15.95 -5.54
C ASN A 84 -15.30 -17.44 -5.20
N MET A 85 -14.87 -17.79 -3.99
CA MET A 85 -14.77 -19.18 -3.54
C MET A 85 -16.02 -19.58 -2.75
N GLU A 86 -16.53 -20.77 -3.04
CA GLU A 86 -17.70 -21.35 -2.38
C GLU A 86 -17.43 -21.57 -0.88
N GLY A 87 -18.39 -21.19 -0.03
CA GLY A 87 -18.29 -21.38 1.43
C GLY A 87 -17.42 -20.37 2.19
N THR A 88 -17.05 -19.23 1.59
CA THR A 88 -16.19 -18.22 2.25
C THR A 88 -16.91 -17.28 3.20
N ASP A 89 -18.24 -17.23 3.13
CA ASP A 89 -19.05 -16.25 3.85
C ASP A 89 -18.90 -16.33 5.37
N GLU A 90 -18.95 -17.52 5.95
CA GLU A 90 -18.88 -17.68 7.42
C GLU A 90 -17.51 -17.25 7.96
N HIS A 91 -16.43 -17.62 7.26
CA HIS A 91 -15.07 -17.25 7.63
C HIS A 91 -14.87 -15.74 7.60
N ASN A 92 -15.28 -15.10 6.50
CA ASN A 92 -15.16 -13.66 6.33
C ASN A 92 -16.05 -12.90 7.33
N HIS A 93 -17.29 -13.34 7.56
CA HIS A 93 -18.17 -12.72 8.55
C HIS A 93 -17.60 -12.74 9.97
N ARG A 94 -16.93 -13.84 10.36
CA ARG A 94 -16.25 -13.93 11.66
C ARG A 94 -15.16 -12.88 11.78
N LEU A 95 -14.32 -12.73 10.75
CA LEU A 95 -13.25 -11.73 10.73
C LEU A 95 -13.82 -10.31 10.72
N VAL A 96 -14.83 -10.02 9.89
CA VAL A 96 -15.48 -8.70 9.85
C VAL A 96 -16.03 -8.35 11.23
N SER A 97 -16.80 -9.23 11.85
CA SER A 97 -17.37 -9.00 13.19
C SER A 97 -16.30 -8.72 14.24
N GLN A 98 -15.14 -9.39 14.15
CA GLN A 98 -14.02 -9.20 15.05
C GLN A 98 -13.32 -7.84 14.87
N TYR A 99 -13.22 -7.34 13.63
CA TYR A 99 -12.37 -6.18 13.31
C TYR A 99 -13.14 -4.90 12.95
N GLN A 100 -14.45 -4.95 12.71
CA GLN A 100 -15.27 -3.81 12.26
C GLN A 100 -15.23 -2.60 13.21
N GLN A 101 -15.15 -2.82 14.53
CA GLN A 101 -15.02 -1.72 15.48
C GLN A 101 -13.72 -0.91 15.29
N ARG A 102 -12.65 -1.54 14.79
CA ARG A 102 -11.35 -0.90 14.54
C ARG A 102 -11.24 -0.39 13.11
N ILE A 103 -11.95 -1.01 12.16
CA ILE A 103 -11.92 -0.71 10.73
C ILE A 103 -13.36 -0.42 10.28
N PRO A 104 -13.84 0.84 10.40
CA PRO A 104 -15.26 1.15 10.21
C PRO A 104 -15.82 0.82 8.82
N ASN A 105 -14.96 0.80 7.79
CA ASN A 105 -15.34 0.49 6.40
C ASN A 105 -14.96 -0.95 6.00
N LEU A 106 -14.84 -1.86 6.97
CA LEU A 106 -14.57 -3.27 6.70
C LEU A 106 -15.88 -3.96 6.31
N CYS A 107 -16.05 -4.13 4.99
CA CYS A 107 -17.21 -4.68 4.29
C CYS A 107 -18.46 -3.79 4.29
#